data_AF-A0A2Z4RTL0-F1
#
_entry.id   AF-A0A2Z4RTL0-F1
#
_cell.length_a   1.000
_cell.length_b   1.000
_cell.length_c   1.000
_cell.angle_alpha   90.00
_cell.angle_beta   90.00
_cell.angle_gamma   90.00
#
_symmetry.space_group_name_H-M   'P 1'
#
loop_
_entity.id
_entity.type
_entity.pdbx_description
1 polymer ?
#
loop_
_entity_poly.entity_id
_entity_poly.type
_entity_poly.pdbx_seq_one_letter_code
_entity_poly.pdbx_strand_id
1 'polypeptide(L)'
;MNEMRQGAPREVLHSKNNDRVIAECVQREWQNLFVFEGRDGATKEPGSNGGYTVATSGSAYFVDIQSQSSGSVAKYYAATDRWISKKHLAALKSCL
;
A
#
# COMPACT_ATOMS: atom_id res chain seq x y z
N MET A 1 -0.71 3.35 -12.15
CA MET A 1 -1.60 2.58 -11.24
C MET A 1 -2.45 1.54 -11.96
N ASN A 2 -3.39 1.93 -12.83
CA ASN A 2 -4.33 0.99 -13.44
C ASN A 2 -3.69 -0.10 -14.31
N GLU A 3 -2.67 0.23 -15.09
CA GLU A 3 -1.91 -0.75 -15.87
C GLU A 3 -1.22 -1.79 -14.97
N MET A 4 -0.64 -1.36 -13.84
CA MET A 4 -0.04 -2.27 -12.87
C MET A 4 -1.06 -3.17 -12.17
N ARG A 5 -2.31 -2.72 -12.01
CA ARG A 5 -3.42 -3.55 -11.51
C ARG A 5 -3.88 -4.61 -12.51
N GLN A 6 -3.64 -4.42 -13.81
CA GLN A 6 -3.91 -5.45 -14.83
C GLN A 6 -2.87 -6.57 -14.77
N GLY A 7 -1.68 -6.29 -14.24
CA GLY A 7 -0.68 -7.30 -13.88
C GLY A 7 -0.98 -7.97 -12.54
N ALA A 8 -0.07 -8.84 -12.11
CA ALA A 8 -0.14 -9.45 -10.79
C ALA A 8 0.38 -8.47 -9.71
N PRO A 9 -0.24 -8.42 -8.51
CA PRO A 9 0.38 -7.77 -7.37
C PRO A 9 1.73 -8.42 -7.07
N ARG A 10 2.68 -7.60 -6.63
CA ARG A 10 4.01 -8.06 -6.26
C ARG A 10 3.97 -8.92 -5.01
N GLU A 11 3.10 -8.56 -4.07
CA GLU A 11 2.86 -9.29 -2.83
C GLU A 11 1.37 -9.21 -2.49
N VAL A 12 0.85 -10.31 -1.93
CA VAL A 12 -0.50 -10.38 -1.38
C VAL A 12 -0.36 -10.76 0.09
N LEU A 13 -0.81 -9.86 0.96
CA LEU A 13 -0.66 -10.01 2.40
C LEU A 13 -2.03 -10.03 3.06
N HIS A 14 -2.19 -10.83 4.11
CA HIS A 14 -3.43 -10.94 4.86
C HIS A 14 -3.23 -10.42 6.28
N SER A 15 -4.26 -9.78 6.82
CA SER A 15 -4.27 -9.30 8.20
C SER A 15 -5.63 -9.59 8.83
N LYS A 16 -5.64 -9.73 10.15
CA LYS A 16 -6.88 -9.80 10.95
C LYS A 16 -7.47 -8.41 11.20
N ASN A 17 -6.72 -7.36 10.92
CA ASN A 17 -7.14 -5.98 11.12
C ASN A 17 -8.16 -5.55 10.06
N ASN A 18 -8.98 -4.57 10.41
CA ASN A 18 -9.91 -3.93 9.48
C ASN A 18 -9.16 -3.10 8.42
N ASP A 19 -9.71 -3.05 7.21
CA ASP A 19 -9.12 -2.39 6.05
C ASP A 19 -8.82 -0.91 6.29
N ARG A 20 -9.71 -0.20 6.97
CA ARG A 20 -9.50 1.21 7.35
C ARG A 20 -8.29 1.39 8.26
N VAL A 21 -8.13 0.53 9.26
CA VAL A 21 -7.02 0.59 10.23
C VAL A 21 -5.69 0.35 9.51
N ILE A 22 -5.66 -0.64 8.61
CA ILE A 22 -4.47 -0.92 7.79
C ILE A 22 -4.17 0.29 6.90
N ALA A 23 -5.17 0.83 6.20
CA ALA A 23 -4.98 1.94 5.28
C ALA A 23 -4.45 3.21 5.99
N GLU A 24 -4.98 3.53 7.17
CA GLU A 24 -4.52 4.66 7.98
C GLU A 24 -3.09 4.45 8.50
N CYS A 25 -2.75 3.23 8.92
CA CYS A 25 -1.39 2.89 9.32
C CYS A 25 -0.41 3.05 8.16
N VAL A 26 -0.71 2.43 7.00
CA VAL A 26 0.17 2.44 5.83
C VAL A 26 0.39 3.87 5.34
N GLN A 27 -0.67 4.68 5.26
CA GLN A 27 -0.57 6.09 4.86
C GLN A 27 0.43 6.84 5.74
N ARG A 28 0.31 6.70 7.06
CA ARG A 28 1.19 7.36 8.03
C ARG A 28 2.63 6.87 7.90
N GLU A 29 2.84 5.55 7.86
CA GLU A 29 4.19 5.00 7.75
C GLU A 29 4.87 5.45 6.46
N TRP A 30 4.16 5.43 5.33
CA TRP A 30 4.70 5.88 4.04
C TRP A 30 4.97 7.39 4.01
N GLN A 31 4.13 8.23 4.65
CA GLN A 31 4.40 9.66 4.82
C GLN A 31 5.62 9.96 5.70
N ASN A 32 6.00 9.02 6.57
CA ASN A 32 7.16 9.13 7.44
C ASN A 32 8.41 8.43 6.89
N LEU A 33 8.28 7.66 5.80
CA LEU A 33 9.43 7.10 5.11
C LEU A 33 10.25 8.24 4.49
N PHE A 34 11.51 8.31 4.92
CA PHE A 34 12.50 9.19 4.32
C PHE A 34 13.17 8.43 3.17
N VAL A 35 12.85 8.85 1.94
CA VAL A 35 13.34 8.23 0.70
C VAL A 35 13.75 9.35 -0.24
N PHE A 36 15.00 9.34 -0.70
CA PHE A 36 15.67 10.48 -1.35
C PHE A 36 15.78 11.72 -0.44
N GLU A 37 15.97 12.92 -1.03
CA GLU A 37 16.12 14.21 -0.33
C GLU A 37 14.81 14.73 0.29
N GLY A 38 13.83 13.85 0.57
CA GLY A 38 12.53 14.25 1.08
C GLY A 38 11.66 13.09 1.57
N ARG A 39 10.41 13.42 1.93
CA ARG A 39 9.36 12.44 2.23
C ARG A 39 8.68 12.07 0.92
N ASP A 40 8.45 10.78 0.66
CA ASP A 40 7.77 10.33 -0.57
C ASP A 40 6.33 10.86 -0.65
N GLY A 41 5.72 11.16 0.51
CA GLY A 41 4.31 11.51 0.63
C GLY A 41 3.42 10.29 0.31
N ALA A 42 2.26 10.21 0.96
CA ALA A 42 1.28 9.19 0.64
C ALA A 42 -0.15 9.70 0.77
N THR A 43 -1.00 9.29 -0.16
CA THR A 43 -2.43 9.57 -0.17
C THR A 43 -3.21 8.29 0.09
N LYS A 44 -4.34 8.43 0.77
CA LYS A 44 -5.32 7.37 0.98
C LYS A 44 -6.60 7.77 0.27
N GLU A 45 -7.06 6.93 -0.64
CA GLU A 45 -8.27 7.14 -1.43
C GLU A 45 -9.22 5.95 -1.28
N PRO A 46 -10.54 6.15 -1.39
CA PRO A 46 -11.48 5.04 -1.48
C PRO A 46 -11.15 4.13 -2.68
N GLY A 47 -11.15 2.82 -2.45
CA GLY A 47 -10.94 1.84 -3.52
C GLY A 47 -12.16 1.73 -4.44
N SER A 48 -11.93 1.49 -5.75
CA SER A 48 -13.00 1.40 -6.76
C SER A 48 -14.01 0.28 -6.52
N ASN A 49 -13.60 -0.79 -5.83
CA ASN A 49 -14.45 -1.94 -5.47
C ASN A 49 -14.69 -2.03 -3.95
N GLY A 50 -14.68 -0.87 -3.27
CA GLY A 50 -14.66 -0.81 -1.82
C GLY A 50 -13.24 -0.96 -1.25
N GLY A 51 -13.12 -0.75 0.07
CA GLY A 51 -11.84 -0.68 0.76
C GLY A 51 -11.09 0.62 0.45
N TYR A 52 -9.75 0.55 0.44
CA TYR A 52 -8.88 1.72 0.30
C TYR A 52 -7.69 1.44 -0.61
N THR A 53 -7.24 2.45 -1.33
CA THR A 53 -5.93 2.47 -1.98
C THR A 53 -5.04 3.46 -1.23
N VAL A 54 -3.83 3.02 -0.85
CA VAL A 54 -2.78 3.92 -0.37
C VAL A 54 -1.67 3.95 -1.41
N ALA A 55 -1.26 5.14 -1.84
CA ALA A 55 -0.27 5.32 -2.90
C ALA A 55 0.77 6.38 -2.53
N THR A 56 1.99 6.22 -3.04
CA THR A 56 3.01 7.27 -2.96
C THR A 56 2.71 8.41 -3.93
N SER A 57 3.35 9.57 -3.73
CA SER A 57 3.31 10.65 -4.72
C SER A 57 3.77 10.14 -6.09
N GLY A 58 3.04 10.48 -7.15
CA GLY A 58 3.31 9.97 -8.51
C GLY A 58 2.94 8.50 -8.72
N SER A 59 2.41 7.80 -7.71
CA SER A 59 1.75 6.51 -7.87
C SER A 59 2.64 5.37 -8.38
N ALA A 60 3.96 5.49 -8.17
CA ALA A 60 4.94 4.46 -8.51
C ALA A 60 4.84 3.21 -7.63
N TYR A 61 4.35 3.39 -6.40
CA TYR A 61 4.05 2.31 -5.45
C TYR A 61 2.68 2.54 -4.85
N PHE A 62 1.90 1.47 -4.72
CA PHE A 62 0.58 1.55 -4.11
C PHE A 62 0.16 0.21 -3.53
N VAL A 63 -0.79 0.23 -2.61
CA VAL A 63 -1.43 -0.94 -2.06
C VAL A 63 -2.94 -0.78 -2.13
N ASP A 64 -3.61 -1.83 -2.61
CA ASP A 64 -5.07 -1.94 -2.55
C ASP A 64 -5.43 -2.82 -1.35
N ILE A 65 -6.24 -2.29 -0.45
CA ILE A 65 -6.64 -2.93 0.80
C ILE A 65 -8.15 -3.17 0.74
N GLN A 66 -8.55 -4.42 0.89
CA GLN A 66 -9.94 -4.85 0.79
C GLN A 66 -10.32 -5.65 2.03
N SER A 67 -11.48 -5.34 2.62
CA SER A 67 -12.09 -6.19 3.64
C SER A 67 -12.37 -7.60 3.09
N GLN A 68 -12.19 -8.60 3.94
CA GLN A 68 -12.55 -10.00 3.71
C GLN A 68 -13.44 -10.49 4.87
N SER A 69 -14.00 -11.70 4.75
CA SER A 69 -14.86 -12.30 5.79
C SER A 69 -14.18 -12.42 7.16
N SER A 70 -12.86 -12.53 7.21
CA SER A 70 -12.07 -12.69 8.44
C SER A 70 -10.85 -11.76 8.50
N GLY A 71 -11.05 -10.47 8.25
CA GLY A 71 -10.00 -9.44 8.29
C GLY A 71 -9.89 -8.70 6.97
N SER A 72 -8.67 -8.53 6.46
CA SER A 72 -8.43 -7.80 5.21
C SER A 72 -7.29 -8.41 4.40
N VAL A 73 -7.31 -8.15 3.10
CA VAL A 73 -6.21 -8.43 2.17
C VAL A 73 -5.61 -7.13 1.67
N ALA A 74 -4.29 -7.06 1.66
CA ALA A 74 -3.51 -5.96 1.12
C ALA A 74 -2.69 -6.46 -0.08
N LYS A 75 -2.99 -5.92 -1.27
CA LYS A 75 -2.29 -6.24 -2.52
C LYS A 75 -1.31 -5.12 -2.83
N TYR A 76 -0.02 -5.42 -2.75
CA TYR A 76 1.05 -4.44 -2.97
C TYR A 76 1.54 -4.45 -4.41
N TYR A 77 1.68 -3.27 -4.98
CA TYR A 77 2.15 -3.07 -6.35
C TYR A 77 3.31 -2.07 -6.36
N ALA A 78 4.33 -2.36 -7.17
CA ALA A 78 5.53 -1.55 -7.28
C ALA A 78 6.03 -1.48 -8.71
N ALA A 79 6.29 -0.28 -9.23
CA ALA A 79 6.78 -0.08 -10.59
C ALA A 79 8.21 -0.63 -10.79
N THR A 80 8.98 -0.75 -9.71
CA THR A 80 10.35 -1.28 -9.75
C THR A 80 10.65 -2.21 -8.57
N ASP A 81 11.62 -3.13 -8.75
CA ASP A 81 12.20 -3.94 -7.67
C ASP A 81 13.48 -3.32 -7.11
N ARG A 82 13.36 -2.16 -6.49
CA ARG A 82 14.50 -1.45 -5.89
C ARG A 82 14.37 -1.40 -4.38
N TRP A 83 15.43 -0.94 -3.71
CA TRP A 83 15.44 -0.84 -2.25
C TRP A 83 14.26 0.00 -1.70
N ILE A 84 13.78 0.98 -2.46
CA ILE A 84 12.63 1.83 -2.10
C ILE A 84 11.33 1.02 -2.05
N SER A 85 11.07 0.14 -3.02
CA SER A 85 9.86 -0.70 -2.97
C SER A 85 9.92 -1.69 -1.81
N LYS A 86 11.11 -2.20 -1.48
CA LYS A 86 11.33 -3.04 -0.29
C LYS A 86 11.06 -2.29 1.02
N LYS A 87 11.41 -1.00 1.12
CA LYS A 87 11.10 -0.15 2.29
C LYS A 87 9.59 0.06 2.46
N HIS A 88 8.88 0.35 1.36
CA HIS A 88 7.42 0.50 1.37
C HIS A 88 6.71 -0.81 1.74
N LEU A 89 7.19 -1.93 1.22
CA LEU A 89 6.69 -3.26 1.57
C LEU A 89 6.94 -3.59 3.05
N ALA A 90 8.10 -3.24 3.60
CA ALA A 90 8.40 -3.45 5.03
C ALA A 90 7.46 -2.62 5.92
N ALA A 91 7.23 -1.35 5.58
CA ALA A 91 6.27 -0.48 6.26
C ALA A 91 4.83 -0.99 6.17
N LEU A 92 4.45 -1.56 5.02
CA LEU A 92 3.16 -2.24 4.88
C LEU A 92 3.07 -3.44 5.84
N LYS A 93 4.10 -4.29 5.87
CA LYS A 93 4.13 -5.49 6.73
C LYS A 93 4.04 -5.17 8.23
N SER A 94 4.55 -4.03 8.69
CA SER A 94 4.41 -3.62 10.10
C SER A 94 3.00 -3.14 10.49
N CYS A 95 2.11 -2.90 9.50
CA CYS A 95 0.74 -2.45 9.72
C CYS A 95 -0.31 -3.58 9.71
N LEU A 96 0.12 -4.81 9.42
CA LEU A 96 -0.75 -5.99 9.31
C LEU A 96 -0.81 -6.78 10.61
#